data_AF-A0A7I7Z2J7-F1
#
_entry.id   AF-A0A7I7Z2J7-F1
#
_cell.length_a   1.000
_cell.length_b   1.000
_cell.length_c   1.000
_cell.angle_alpha   90.00
_cell.angle_beta   90.00
_cell.angle_gamma   90.00
#
_symmetry.space_group_name_H-M   'P 1'
#
loop_
_entity.id
_entity.type
_entity.pdbx_description
1 polymer ?
#
loop_
_entity_poly.entity_id
_entity_poly.type
_entity_poly.pdbx_seq_one_letter_code
_entity_poly.pdbx_strand_id
1 'polypeptide(L)'
;MAAAMFAEQLRERGLGDLVRVSSAGTVACVGDRADEQACSVLSQAGYPVPADHRAALVGAEHLAADLVVALGREHVEVLQASGVDDDRLGCVDVRNPIFGADFDDAFAAIEAAMPGLHDWLDGRLTAPGFGRLETAIGFRFWTGIAGDVLRSPYHSDISWPTKWTEARCRLDPGHAPPAPGCECGWYADISVEDLISRARGFPATSLLASQLGVVDPPWTYLVVGKVVLHDVLPFKPPPTMKISPRAEYRARAGGIVELGLLDTDGGPEATAFGQELSDRYDVEVLDISDRDELGEFATDIGG
;
A
#
# COMPACT_ATOMS: atom_id res chain seq x y z
N MET A 1 15.33 3.29 14.47
CA MET A 1 13.98 2.81 14.82
C MET A 1 12.93 3.36 13.86
N ALA A 2 12.62 4.66 13.87
CA ALA A 2 11.61 5.25 12.97
C ALA A 2 11.78 4.91 11.49
N ALA A 3 12.99 5.03 10.94
CA ALA A 3 13.25 4.67 9.55
C ALA A 3 12.97 3.20 9.24
N ALA A 4 13.24 2.28 10.18
CA ALA A 4 12.95 0.86 9.99
C ALA A 4 11.45 0.58 10.03
N MET A 5 10.74 1.17 10.99
CA MET A 5 9.28 1.04 11.12
C MET A 5 8.57 1.58 9.87
N PHE A 6 8.92 2.79 9.44
CA PHE A 6 8.28 3.41 8.29
C PHE A 6 8.62 2.69 6.99
N ALA A 7 9.86 2.25 6.79
CA ALA A 7 10.24 1.46 5.62
C ALA A 7 9.45 0.14 5.55
N GLU A 8 9.25 -0.52 6.68
CA GLU A 8 8.47 -1.77 6.73
C GLU A 8 6.98 -1.52 6.44
N GLN A 9 6.37 -0.52 7.06
CA GLN A 9 4.98 -0.16 6.78
C GLN A 9 4.78 0.27 5.32
N LEU A 10 5.77 0.93 4.70
CA LEU A 10 5.74 1.24 3.27
C LEU A 10 5.85 -0.01 2.40
N ARG A 11 6.66 -1.00 2.81
CA ARG A 11 6.76 -2.29 2.12
C ARG A 11 5.43 -3.04 2.15
N GLU A 12 4.77 -3.10 3.31
CA GLU A 12 3.43 -3.69 3.47
C GLU A 12 2.37 -2.98 2.62
N ARG A 13 2.52 -1.66 2.46
CA ARG A 13 1.70 -0.83 1.56
C ARG A 13 2.13 -0.87 0.09
N GLY A 14 3.10 -1.69 -0.30
CA GLY A 14 3.60 -1.74 -1.69
C GLY A 14 4.28 -0.47 -2.19
N LEU A 15 4.67 0.44 -1.29
CA LEU A 15 5.30 1.74 -1.58
C LEU A 15 6.83 1.71 -1.44
N GLY A 16 7.42 0.56 -1.09
CA GLY A 16 8.86 0.42 -0.83
C GLY A 16 9.76 0.86 -1.99
N ASP A 17 9.33 0.63 -3.23
CA ASP A 17 10.08 1.04 -4.44
C ASP A 17 9.81 2.50 -4.84
N LEU A 18 8.71 3.08 -4.34
CA LEU A 18 8.31 4.45 -4.65
C LEU A 18 8.90 5.46 -3.66
N VAL A 19 9.14 5.05 -2.42
CA VAL A 19 9.55 5.92 -1.33
C VAL A 19 10.89 5.46 -0.75
N ARG A 20 11.92 6.29 -0.92
CA ARG A 20 13.22 6.08 -0.27
C ARG A 20 13.16 6.59 1.16
N VAL A 21 13.32 5.70 2.13
CA VAL A 21 13.50 6.05 3.55
C VAL A 21 14.99 6.03 3.90
N SER A 22 15.46 7.06 4.60
CA SER A 22 16.83 7.14 5.11
C SER A 22 16.84 7.79 6.50
N SER A 23 17.98 7.76 7.18
CA SER A 23 18.15 8.32 8.52
C SER A 23 19.57 8.84 8.73
N ALA A 24 19.70 9.95 9.43
CA ALA A 24 20.99 10.54 9.80
C ALA A 24 20.88 11.26 11.15
N GLY A 25 22.02 11.43 11.82
CA GLY A 25 22.12 12.19 13.07
C GLY A 25 22.70 13.58 12.84
N THR A 26 22.19 14.58 13.57
CA THR A 26 22.89 15.87 13.72
C THR A 26 24.23 15.70 14.44
N VAL A 27 24.34 14.63 15.23
CA VAL A 27 25.57 14.05 15.78
C VAL A 27 25.46 12.53 15.59
N ALA A 28 26.55 11.86 15.17
CA ALA A 28 26.54 10.42 14.93
C ALA A 28 27.94 9.81 15.11
N CYS A 29 27.97 8.57 15.61
CA CYS A 29 29.14 7.69 15.49
C CYS A 29 29.09 7.02 14.10
N VAL A 30 29.68 7.68 13.10
CA VAL A 30 29.55 7.27 11.70
C VAL A 30 30.02 5.84 11.47
N GLY A 31 29.19 5.03 10.82
CA GLY A 31 29.48 3.63 10.48
C GLY A 31 29.02 2.62 11.53
N ASP A 32 28.57 3.07 12.71
CA ASP A 32 28.04 2.17 13.72
C ASP A 32 26.71 1.55 13.27
N ARG A 33 26.45 0.34 13.76
CA ARG A 33 25.16 -0.34 13.57
C ARG A 33 24.08 0.29 14.45
N ALA A 34 22.83 -0.10 14.21
CA ALA A 34 21.74 0.29 15.10
C ALA A 34 22.00 -0.25 16.52
N ASP A 35 21.59 0.53 17.52
CA ASP A 35 21.69 0.15 18.93
C ASP A 35 20.99 -1.20 19.19
N GLU A 36 21.62 -2.08 19.98
CA GLU A 36 21.12 -3.43 20.26
C GLU A 36 19.76 -3.40 20.97
N GLN A 37 19.51 -2.42 21.83
CA GLN A 37 18.22 -2.26 22.51
C GLN A 37 17.15 -1.79 21.54
N ALA A 38 17.47 -0.85 20.63
CA ALA A 38 16.55 -0.46 19.56
C ALA A 38 16.19 -1.65 18.66
N CYS A 39 17.16 -2.52 18.36
CA CYS A 39 16.93 -3.74 17.59
C CYS A 39 16.05 -4.74 18.35
N SER A 40 16.26 -4.89 19.66
CA SER A 40 15.43 -5.75 20.52
C SER A 40 13.98 -5.28 20.53
N VAL A 41 13.74 -3.98 20.72
CA VAL A 41 12.38 -3.41 20.74
C VAL A 41 11.69 -3.59 19.38
N LEU A 42 12.38 -3.29 18.28
CA LEU A 42 11.84 -3.53 16.93
C LEU A 42 11.44 -5.00 16.73
N SER A 43 12.33 -5.93 17.07
CA SER A 43 12.07 -7.36 16.91
C SER A 43 10.91 -7.85 17.78
N GLN A 44 10.78 -7.34 19.01
CA GLN A 44 9.66 -7.67 19.90
C GLN A 44 8.31 -7.15 19.37
N ALA A 45 8.34 -6.02 18.67
CA ALA A 45 7.17 -5.44 18.01
C ALA A 45 6.91 -6.01 16.60
N GLY A 46 7.66 -7.02 16.17
CA GLY A 46 7.45 -7.68 14.86
C GLY A 46 8.14 -7.01 13.67
N TYR A 47 8.91 -5.93 13.88
CA TYR A 47 9.65 -5.27 12.81
C TYR A 47 10.98 -5.98 12.51
N PRO A 48 11.42 -5.99 11.24
CA PRO A 48 12.73 -6.52 10.89
C PRO A 48 13.84 -5.68 11.52
N VAL A 49 14.86 -6.37 12.04
CA VAL A 49 16.07 -5.72 12.55
C VAL A 49 16.85 -5.13 11.38
N PRO A 50 17.19 -3.82 11.40
CA PRO A 50 17.85 -3.17 10.26
C PRO A 50 19.35 -3.50 10.24
N ALA A 51 19.70 -4.73 9.84
CA ALA A 51 21.08 -5.24 9.85
C ALA A 51 22.06 -4.39 9.00
N ASP A 52 21.54 -3.77 7.95
CA ASP A 52 22.30 -2.91 7.03
C ASP A 52 22.37 -1.45 7.46
N HIS A 53 21.69 -1.07 8.56
CA HIS A 53 21.77 0.30 9.07
C HIS A 53 23.21 0.67 9.42
N ARG A 54 23.63 1.84 8.93
CA ARG A 54 24.88 2.47 9.32
C ARG A 54 24.58 3.91 9.70
N ALA A 55 25.00 4.30 10.89
CA ALA A 55 24.85 5.67 11.35
C ALA A 55 25.62 6.61 10.42
N ALA A 56 24.98 7.71 10.04
CA ALA A 56 25.52 8.73 9.17
C ALA A 56 25.25 10.11 9.76
N LEU A 57 26.11 11.09 9.43
CA LEU A 57 25.83 12.49 9.72
C LEU A 57 24.87 13.06 8.69
N VAL A 58 24.06 14.04 9.10
CA VAL A 58 23.24 14.83 8.17
C VAL A 58 24.17 15.40 7.07
N GLY A 59 23.71 15.27 5.83
CA GLY A 59 24.49 15.59 4.64
C GLY A 59 23.58 16.00 3.49
N ALA A 60 24.16 16.35 2.34
CA ALA A 60 23.42 16.93 1.22
C ALA A 60 22.21 16.08 0.76
N GLU A 61 22.33 14.74 0.75
CA GLU A 61 21.22 13.86 0.39
C GLU A 61 20.05 13.94 1.39
N HIS A 62 20.36 14.07 2.68
CA HIS A 62 19.37 14.16 3.75
C HIS A 62 18.66 15.51 3.72
N LEU A 63 19.39 16.59 3.46
CA LEU A 63 18.85 17.96 3.35
C LEU A 63 17.99 18.15 2.09
N ALA A 64 18.26 17.37 1.04
CA ALA A 64 17.51 17.37 -0.20
C ALA A 64 16.23 16.51 -0.16
N ALA A 65 15.93 15.82 0.94
CA ALA A 65 14.74 14.99 1.06
C ALA A 65 13.44 15.80 0.91
N ASP A 66 12.40 15.16 0.36
CA ASP A 66 11.05 15.75 0.26
C ASP A 66 10.43 16.03 1.65
N LEU A 67 10.83 15.26 2.66
CA LEU A 67 10.48 15.44 4.07
C LEU A 67 11.66 15.05 4.95
N VAL A 68 11.96 15.90 5.93
CA VAL A 68 12.90 15.61 7.02
C VAL A 68 12.09 15.56 8.32
N VAL A 69 12.21 14.47 9.07
CA VAL A 69 11.51 14.30 10.35
C VAL A 69 12.53 14.34 11.49
N ALA A 70 12.51 15.41 12.28
CA ALA A 70 13.29 15.54 13.49
C ALA A 70 12.70 14.65 14.60
N LEU A 71 13.53 13.85 15.26
CA LEU A 71 13.14 13.05 16.43
C LEU A 71 13.63 13.74 17.71
N GLY A 72 12.86 14.72 18.19
CA GLY A 72 13.23 15.61 19.28
C GLY A 72 13.34 17.07 18.83
N ARG A 73 12.84 17.99 19.65
CA ARG A 73 12.83 19.43 19.35
C ARG A 73 14.23 20.01 19.25
N GLU A 74 15.20 19.42 19.93
CA GLU A 74 16.60 19.82 19.94
C GLU A 74 17.26 19.76 18.56
N HIS A 75 16.72 18.97 17.63
CA HIS A 75 17.27 18.84 16.27
C HIS A 75 16.72 19.89 15.30
N VAL A 76 15.56 20.50 15.62
CA VAL A 76 14.84 21.40 14.70
C VAL A 76 15.70 22.60 14.33
N GLU A 77 16.23 23.32 15.33
CA GLU A 77 17.06 24.51 15.10
C GLU A 77 18.33 24.18 14.30
N VAL A 78 18.93 23.01 14.56
CA VAL A 78 20.13 22.55 13.85
C VAL A 78 19.83 22.23 12.39
N LEU A 79 18.71 21.58 12.11
CA LEU A 79 18.28 21.23 10.75
C LEU A 79 17.90 22.46 9.93
N GLN A 80 17.19 23.42 10.54
CA GLN A 80 16.89 24.72 9.93
C GLN A 80 18.17 25.49 9.60
N ALA A 81 19.11 25.58 10.55
CA ALA A 81 20.40 26.21 10.33
C ALA A 81 21.24 25.51 9.24
N SER A 82 20.99 24.21 9.01
CA SER A 82 21.62 23.41 7.96
C SER A 82 20.92 23.54 6.59
N GLY A 83 19.79 24.26 6.50
CA GLY A 83 19.11 24.58 5.24
C GLY A 83 17.89 23.72 4.91
N VAL A 84 17.28 23.05 5.89
CA VAL A 84 15.96 22.43 5.70
C VAL A 84 14.88 23.50 5.82
N ASP A 85 14.03 23.62 4.80
CA ASP A 85 12.90 24.55 4.80
C ASP A 85 11.78 24.09 5.74
N ASP A 86 11.07 25.03 6.36
CA ASP A 86 10.01 24.76 7.35
C ASP A 86 8.86 23.91 6.79
N ASP A 87 8.57 24.00 5.49
CA ASP A 87 7.50 23.25 4.82
C ASP A 87 7.86 21.77 4.59
N ARG A 88 9.15 21.42 4.68
CA ARG A 88 9.68 20.05 4.59
C ARG A 88 10.19 19.51 5.92
N LEU A 89 10.05 20.25 7.03
CA LEU A 89 10.52 19.84 8.35
C LEU A 89 9.37 19.44 9.27
N GLY A 90 9.24 18.15 9.53
CA GLY A 90 8.38 17.59 10.59
C GLY A 90 9.15 17.39 11.89
N CYS A 91 8.44 17.32 13.03
CA CYS A 91 9.02 16.99 14.32
C CYS A 91 8.13 16.00 15.07
N VAL A 92 8.74 14.92 15.55
CA VAL A 92 8.14 13.98 16.50
C VAL A 92 8.85 14.19 17.84
N ASP A 93 8.08 14.42 18.90
CA ASP A 93 8.62 14.66 20.24
C ASP A 93 9.05 13.34 20.88
N VAL A 94 10.28 12.91 20.56
CA VAL A 94 10.89 11.68 21.08
C VAL A 94 11.99 12.06 22.06
N ARG A 95 11.97 11.49 23.26
CA ARG A 95 13.08 11.62 24.20
C ARG A 95 14.22 10.71 23.76
N ASN A 96 15.44 11.23 23.68
CA ASN A 96 16.61 10.40 23.37
C ASN A 96 16.75 9.26 24.41
N PRO A 97 16.72 7.99 23.98
CA PRO A 97 16.76 6.87 24.90
C PRO A 97 18.18 6.66 25.45
N ILE A 98 18.29 6.40 26.76
CA ILE A 98 19.56 6.16 27.45
C ILE A 98 19.54 4.81 28.18
N PHE A 99 18.39 4.45 28.77
CA PHE A 99 18.15 3.18 29.45
C PHE A 99 17.07 2.35 28.73
N GLY A 100 16.99 1.05 29.04
CA GLY A 100 16.07 0.10 28.39
C GLY A 100 14.64 0.59 28.23
N ALA A 101 14.01 1.06 29.32
CA ALA A 101 12.62 1.54 29.27
C ALA A 101 12.44 2.79 28.38
N ASP A 102 13.49 3.59 28.18
CA ASP A 102 13.40 4.76 27.30
C ASP A 102 13.25 4.35 25.82
N PHE A 103 13.73 3.16 25.43
CA PHE A 103 13.57 2.66 24.07
C PHE A 103 12.13 2.25 23.76
N ASP A 104 11.42 1.70 24.74
CA ASP A 104 9.99 1.39 24.63
C ASP A 104 9.16 2.69 24.51
N ASP A 105 9.48 3.70 25.32
CA ASP A 105 8.85 5.03 25.25
C ASP A 105 9.11 5.69 23.89
N ALA A 106 10.35 5.60 23.37
CA ALA A 106 10.70 6.13 22.06
C ALA A 106 9.96 5.38 20.94
N PHE A 107 9.86 4.06 21.03
CA PHE A 107 9.09 3.24 20.09
C PHE A 107 7.62 3.67 20.06
N ALA A 108 6.98 3.78 21.22
CA ALA A 108 5.57 4.18 21.32
C ALA A 108 5.33 5.59 20.75
N ALA A 109 6.23 6.54 21.01
CA ALA A 109 6.13 7.89 20.45
C ALA A 109 6.27 7.91 18.92
N ILE A 110 7.19 7.10 18.39
CA ILE A 110 7.41 6.95 16.95
C ILE A 110 6.20 6.26 16.29
N GLU A 111 5.70 5.18 16.88
CA GLU A 111 4.52 4.44 16.40
C GLU A 111 3.28 5.34 16.32
N ALA A 112 3.04 6.14 17.36
CA ALA A 112 1.93 7.10 17.38
C ALA A 112 2.01 8.17 16.29
N ALA A 113 3.20 8.45 15.75
CA ALA A 113 3.40 9.41 14.68
C ALA A 113 3.23 8.81 13.27
N MET A 114 3.31 7.49 13.13
CA MET A 114 3.25 6.81 11.82
C MET A 114 1.98 7.12 11.01
N PRO A 115 0.76 7.15 11.62
CA PRO A 115 -0.44 7.53 10.87
C PRO A 115 -0.31 8.91 10.21
N GLY A 116 0.27 9.89 10.91
CA GLY A 116 0.47 11.23 10.38
C GLY A 116 1.49 11.29 9.24
N LEU A 117 2.55 10.47 9.30
CA LEU A 117 3.52 10.33 8.20
C LEU A 117 2.88 9.71 6.96
N HIS A 118 2.02 8.70 7.14
CA HIS A 118 1.27 8.08 6.06
C HIS A 118 0.24 9.04 5.45
N ASP A 119 -0.46 9.83 6.26
CA ASP A 119 -1.38 10.86 5.77
C ASP A 119 -0.65 11.94 4.96
N TRP A 120 0.54 12.36 5.41
CA TRP A 120 1.38 13.29 4.66
C TRP A 120 1.78 12.71 3.29
N LEU A 121 2.22 11.44 3.27
CA LEU A 121 2.60 10.77 2.04
C LEU A 121 1.42 10.63 1.07
N ASP A 122 0.26 10.22 1.57
CA ASP A 122 -0.97 10.12 0.76
C ASP A 122 -1.36 11.48 0.18
N GLY A 123 -1.23 12.55 0.98
CA GLY A 123 -1.40 13.92 0.52
C GLY A 123 -0.43 14.30 -0.59
N ARG A 124 0.84 13.86 -0.50
CA ARG A 124 1.86 14.12 -1.52
C ARG A 124 1.58 13.37 -2.82
N LEU A 125 1.23 12.09 -2.74
CA LEU A 125 0.92 11.24 -3.90
C LEU A 125 -0.30 11.77 -4.67
N THR A 126 -1.28 12.33 -3.96
CA THR A 126 -2.54 12.82 -4.55
C THR A 126 -2.54 14.32 -4.84
N ALA A 127 -1.41 15.01 -4.58
CA ALA A 127 -1.30 16.45 -4.80
C ALA A 127 -1.40 16.81 -6.29
N PRO A 128 -2.04 17.95 -6.63
CA PRO A 128 -2.01 18.49 -7.98
C PRO A 128 -0.57 18.66 -8.45
N GLY A 129 -0.23 18.06 -9.60
CA GLY A 129 1.11 18.17 -10.19
C GLY A 129 2.09 17.06 -9.82
N PHE A 130 1.72 16.10 -8.95
CA PHE A 130 2.54 14.90 -8.73
C PHE A 130 2.77 14.11 -10.03
N GLY A 131 1.72 13.99 -10.85
CA GLY A 131 1.79 13.33 -12.15
C GLY A 131 1.38 11.86 -12.09
N ARG A 132 1.90 11.07 -13.03
CA ARG A 132 1.64 9.63 -13.14
C ARG A 132 2.89 8.83 -12.83
N LEU A 133 2.70 7.68 -12.20
CA LEU A 133 3.75 6.69 -12.03
C LEU A 133 3.79 5.79 -13.26
N GLU A 134 4.99 5.44 -13.70
CA GLU A 134 5.15 4.46 -14.78
C GLU A 134 4.58 3.10 -14.35
N THR A 135 4.92 2.67 -13.13
CA THR A 135 4.45 1.44 -12.51
C THR A 135 4.10 1.66 -11.03
N ALA A 136 3.21 0.81 -10.51
CA ALA A 136 2.96 0.70 -9.07
C ALA A 136 2.46 -0.71 -8.73
N ILE A 137 2.68 -1.15 -7.49
CA ILE A 137 1.98 -2.32 -6.95
C ILE A 137 0.71 -1.82 -6.28
N GLY A 138 -0.42 -2.47 -6.58
CA GLY A 138 -1.68 -2.20 -5.92
C GLY A 138 -2.41 -3.48 -5.59
N PHE A 139 -3.53 -3.33 -4.91
CA PHE A 139 -4.34 -4.42 -4.41
C PHE A 139 -5.78 -4.26 -4.87
N ARG A 140 -6.39 -5.34 -5.34
CA ARG A 140 -7.73 -5.31 -5.94
C ARG A 140 -8.56 -6.49 -5.47
N PHE A 141 -9.87 -6.32 -5.50
CA PHE A 141 -10.81 -7.42 -5.34
C PHE A 141 -11.79 -7.50 -6.50
N TRP A 142 -12.28 -8.71 -6.70
CA TRP A 142 -13.17 -9.14 -7.76
C TRP A 142 -14.23 -10.07 -7.20
N THR A 143 -15.27 -10.28 -7.99
CA THR A 143 -16.23 -11.35 -7.81
C THR A 143 -15.93 -12.49 -8.77
N GLY A 144 -16.03 -13.73 -8.29
CA GLY A 144 -15.73 -14.94 -9.05
C GLY A 144 -16.89 -15.95 -9.08
N ILE A 145 -17.01 -16.66 -10.20
CA ILE A 145 -17.93 -17.79 -10.42
C ILE A 145 -17.12 -18.87 -11.14
N ALA A 146 -17.29 -20.13 -10.73
CA ALA A 146 -16.63 -21.26 -11.39
C ALA A 146 -16.96 -21.30 -12.90
N GLY A 147 -15.93 -21.49 -13.73
CA GLY A 147 -16.03 -21.48 -15.19
C GLY A 147 -16.04 -20.10 -15.86
N ASP A 148 -16.01 -19.00 -15.10
CA ASP A 148 -16.03 -17.61 -15.63
C ASP A 148 -14.76 -16.83 -15.23
N VAL A 149 -14.54 -15.70 -15.90
CA VAL A 149 -13.46 -14.76 -15.57
C VAL A 149 -13.79 -13.90 -14.35
N LEU A 150 -12.77 -13.35 -13.70
CA LEU A 150 -12.93 -12.37 -12.63
C LEU A 150 -13.65 -11.12 -13.15
N ARG A 151 -14.57 -10.57 -12.34
CA ARG A 151 -15.39 -9.40 -12.69
C ARG A 151 -15.30 -8.31 -11.65
N SER A 152 -15.56 -7.08 -12.09
CA SER A 152 -15.65 -5.95 -11.18
C SER A 152 -16.84 -6.16 -10.21
N PRO A 153 -16.61 -5.99 -8.89
CA PRO A 153 -17.67 -6.14 -7.89
C PRO A 153 -18.78 -5.10 -8.04
N TYR A 154 -18.46 -3.92 -8.59
CA TYR A 154 -19.43 -2.84 -8.77
C TYR A 154 -20.09 -2.84 -10.16
N HIS A 155 -19.50 -3.54 -11.14
CA HIS A 155 -19.91 -3.51 -12.54
C HIS A 155 -19.60 -4.86 -13.22
N SER A 156 -20.52 -5.82 -13.13
CA SER A 156 -20.32 -7.20 -13.63
C SER A 156 -20.00 -7.30 -15.13
N ASP A 157 -20.36 -6.29 -15.92
CA ASP A 157 -20.01 -6.19 -17.34
C ASP A 157 -18.51 -5.91 -17.58
N ILE A 158 -17.80 -5.40 -16.58
CA ILE A 158 -16.36 -5.19 -16.63
C ILE A 158 -15.65 -6.46 -16.14
N SER A 159 -14.95 -7.13 -17.03
CA SER A 159 -14.21 -8.36 -16.75
C SER A 159 -12.69 -8.19 -16.81
N TRP A 160 -11.98 -9.12 -16.17
CA TRP A 160 -10.53 -9.27 -16.20
C TRP A 160 -10.20 -10.61 -16.89
N PRO A 161 -10.10 -10.63 -18.23
CA PRO A 161 -10.18 -11.88 -18.99
C PRO A 161 -8.94 -12.77 -18.92
N THR A 162 -7.77 -12.17 -18.70
CA THR A 162 -6.45 -12.81 -18.75
C THR A 162 -5.56 -12.26 -17.64
N LYS A 163 -4.38 -12.86 -17.40
CA LYS A 163 -3.41 -12.35 -16.40
C LYS A 163 -3.19 -10.84 -16.51
N TRP A 164 -3.02 -10.38 -17.75
CA TRP A 164 -2.86 -8.98 -18.12
C TRP A 164 -4.10 -8.43 -18.81
N THR A 165 -4.45 -7.18 -18.53
CA THR A 165 -5.57 -6.50 -19.21
C THR A 165 -5.41 -4.99 -19.24
N GLU A 166 -5.99 -4.36 -20.25
CA GLU A 166 -6.06 -2.90 -20.39
C GLU A 166 -7.46 -2.38 -20.06
N ALA A 167 -7.50 -1.27 -19.35
CA ALA A 167 -8.75 -0.60 -19.03
C ALA A 167 -9.33 0.05 -20.28
N ARG A 168 -10.67 -0.03 -20.40
CA ARG A 168 -11.42 0.68 -21.43
C ARG A 168 -12.41 1.62 -20.76
N CYS A 169 -12.50 2.83 -21.26
CA CYS A 169 -13.50 3.78 -20.78
C CYS A 169 -14.89 3.36 -21.28
N ARG A 170 -15.85 3.27 -20.35
CA ARG A 170 -17.25 2.93 -20.66
C ARG A 170 -18.02 4.07 -21.31
N LEU A 171 -17.65 5.30 -21.01
CA LEU A 171 -18.37 6.50 -21.43
C LEU A 171 -17.86 7.07 -22.75
N ASP A 172 -16.55 6.97 -22.97
CA ASP A 172 -15.89 7.54 -24.15
C ASP A 172 -14.75 6.62 -24.61
N PRO A 173 -14.95 5.82 -25.67
CA PRO A 173 -13.91 4.96 -26.22
C PRO A 173 -12.67 5.69 -26.74
N GLY A 174 -12.74 7.01 -26.93
CA GLY A 174 -11.67 7.83 -27.52
C GLY A 174 -10.54 8.21 -26.57
N HIS A 175 -10.72 8.11 -25.25
CA HIS A 175 -9.68 8.50 -24.29
C HIS A 175 -9.03 7.29 -23.61
N ALA A 176 -7.69 7.34 -23.51
CA ALA A 176 -6.87 6.36 -22.81
C ALA A 176 -7.04 6.50 -21.29
N PRO A 177 -7.57 5.48 -20.59
CA PRO A 177 -7.66 5.52 -19.13
C PRO A 177 -6.26 5.55 -18.48
N PRO A 178 -6.09 6.18 -17.31
CA PRO A 178 -7.05 7.03 -16.61
C PRO A 178 -7.11 8.46 -17.19
N ALA A 179 -8.20 8.82 -17.86
CA ALA A 179 -8.31 10.13 -18.51
C ALA A 179 -8.65 11.25 -17.50
N PRO A 180 -8.08 12.47 -17.66
CA PRO A 180 -8.42 13.62 -16.82
C PRO A 180 -9.92 13.91 -16.81
N GLY A 181 -10.49 14.13 -15.62
CA GLY A 181 -11.93 14.42 -15.46
C GLY A 181 -12.87 13.25 -15.73
N CYS A 182 -12.34 12.05 -16.01
CA CYS A 182 -13.11 10.82 -16.17
C CYS A 182 -12.79 9.88 -15.00
N GLU A 183 -13.69 8.94 -14.70
CA GLU A 183 -13.55 7.89 -13.67
C GLU A 183 -13.11 6.54 -14.28
N CYS A 184 -12.52 6.54 -15.47
CA CYS A 184 -12.08 5.32 -16.15
C CYS A 184 -10.72 4.79 -15.65
N GLY A 185 -10.50 3.49 -15.73
CA GLY A 185 -9.23 2.86 -15.36
C GLY A 185 -9.42 1.69 -14.41
N TRP A 186 -8.32 1.02 -14.13
CA TRP A 186 -8.25 -0.01 -13.12
C TRP A 186 -7.99 0.59 -11.73
N TYR A 187 -9.02 0.59 -10.88
CA TYR A 187 -8.95 0.98 -9.46
C TYR A 187 -8.26 -0.04 -8.56
N ALA A 188 -7.24 0.35 -7.82
CA ALA A 188 -6.60 -0.51 -6.85
C ALA A 188 -6.32 0.24 -5.55
N ASP A 189 -6.51 -0.45 -4.43
CA ASP A 189 -6.07 -0.04 -3.11
C ASP A 189 -4.55 -0.02 -3.05
N ILE A 190 -3.99 0.93 -2.28
CA ILE A 190 -2.56 0.99 -2.02
C ILE A 190 -2.19 -0.03 -0.93
N SER A 191 -3.06 -0.26 0.06
CA SER A 191 -2.79 -1.20 1.16
C SER A 191 -3.64 -2.46 1.08
N VAL A 192 -3.09 -3.58 1.55
CA VAL A 192 -3.83 -4.85 1.72
C VAL A 192 -4.96 -4.69 2.75
N GLU A 193 -4.71 -3.94 3.83
CA GLU A 193 -5.70 -3.67 4.89
C GLU A 193 -6.96 -2.98 4.33
N ASP A 194 -6.78 -1.92 3.53
CA ASP A 194 -7.88 -1.18 2.89
C ASP A 194 -8.66 -2.07 1.92
N LEU A 195 -7.93 -2.86 1.13
CA LEU A 195 -8.50 -3.86 0.22
C LEU A 195 -9.39 -4.86 0.96
N ILE A 196 -8.87 -5.51 2.01
CA ILE A 196 -9.58 -6.57 2.74
C ILE A 196 -10.80 -5.98 3.44
N SER A 197 -10.63 -4.84 4.11
CA SER A 197 -11.74 -4.12 4.74
C SER A 197 -12.86 -3.80 3.75
N ARG A 198 -12.51 -3.38 2.53
CA ARG A 198 -13.47 -3.10 1.46
C ARG A 198 -14.14 -4.36 0.94
N ALA A 199 -13.38 -5.41 0.67
CA ALA A 199 -13.89 -6.67 0.18
C ALA A 199 -14.90 -7.29 1.16
N ARG A 200 -14.59 -7.31 2.46
CA ARG A 200 -15.50 -7.77 3.53
C ARG A 200 -16.74 -6.88 3.70
N GLY A 201 -16.62 -5.57 3.47
CA GLY A 201 -17.75 -4.63 3.50
C GLY A 201 -18.69 -4.71 2.28
N PHE A 202 -18.21 -5.29 1.17
CA PHE A 202 -18.96 -5.34 -0.08
C PHE A 202 -20.25 -6.21 -0.02
N PRO A 203 -20.25 -7.45 0.49
CA PRO A 203 -21.45 -8.31 0.53
C PRO A 203 -22.65 -7.67 1.22
N ALA A 204 -22.44 -7.00 2.37
CA ALA A 204 -23.49 -6.33 3.12
C ALA A 204 -24.17 -5.22 2.29
N THR A 205 -23.39 -4.49 1.49
CA THR A 205 -23.88 -3.43 0.62
C THR A 205 -24.51 -3.98 -0.67
N SER A 206 -23.92 -5.04 -1.22
CA SER A 206 -24.34 -5.69 -2.46
C SER A 206 -25.67 -6.42 -2.33
N LEU A 207 -25.97 -7.05 -1.19
CA LEU A 207 -27.26 -7.70 -0.95
C LEU A 207 -28.43 -6.72 -1.06
N LEU A 208 -28.28 -5.52 -0.49
CA LEU A 208 -29.28 -4.46 -0.59
C LEU A 208 -29.43 -3.94 -2.03
N ALA A 209 -28.31 -3.74 -2.73
CA ALA A 209 -28.31 -3.28 -4.13
C ALA A 209 -28.88 -4.33 -5.09
N SER A 210 -28.60 -5.61 -4.84
CA SER A 210 -29.13 -6.75 -5.60
C SER A 210 -30.63 -6.91 -5.41
N GLN A 211 -31.15 -6.75 -4.18
CA GLN A 211 -32.59 -6.71 -3.92
C GLN A 211 -33.31 -5.56 -4.66
N LEU A 212 -32.56 -4.50 -4.99
CA LEU A 212 -33.03 -3.35 -5.76
C LEU A 212 -32.75 -3.47 -7.27
N GLY A 213 -32.17 -4.60 -7.74
CA GLY A 213 -31.87 -4.85 -9.16
C GLY A 213 -30.71 -4.01 -9.73
N VAL A 214 -29.83 -3.49 -8.88
CA VAL A 214 -28.71 -2.59 -9.25
C VAL A 214 -27.43 -3.36 -9.58
N VAL A 215 -27.25 -4.55 -8.99
CA VAL A 215 -26.12 -5.47 -9.25
C VAL A 215 -26.65 -6.90 -9.39
N ASP A 216 -26.12 -7.68 -10.33
CA ASP A 216 -26.56 -9.06 -10.57
C ASP A 216 -26.02 -10.03 -9.49
N PRO A 217 -26.87 -10.77 -8.77
CA PRO A 217 -26.46 -11.98 -8.05
C PRO A 217 -26.53 -13.22 -8.96
N PRO A 218 -25.83 -14.32 -8.62
CA PRO A 218 -24.86 -14.47 -7.54
C PRO A 218 -23.46 -14.75 -8.08
N TRP A 219 -22.49 -13.97 -7.63
CA TRP A 219 -21.12 -14.46 -7.57
C TRP A 219 -20.98 -15.45 -6.41
N THR A 220 -20.05 -16.39 -6.51
CA THR A 220 -19.84 -17.44 -5.50
C THR A 220 -18.70 -17.09 -4.56
N TYR A 221 -17.67 -16.42 -5.07
CA TYR A 221 -16.45 -16.14 -4.33
C TYR A 221 -16.08 -14.66 -4.39
N LEU A 222 -15.57 -14.14 -3.27
CA LEU A 222 -14.76 -12.93 -3.27
C LEU A 222 -13.31 -13.32 -3.48
N VAL A 223 -12.70 -12.68 -4.47
CA VAL A 223 -11.31 -12.91 -4.83
C VAL A 223 -10.58 -11.60 -4.63
N VAL A 224 -9.52 -11.61 -3.85
CA VAL A 224 -8.60 -10.47 -3.75
C VAL A 224 -7.31 -10.78 -4.47
N GLY A 225 -6.46 -9.79 -4.68
CA GLY A 225 -5.17 -10.05 -5.27
C GLY A 225 -4.27 -8.84 -5.37
N LYS A 226 -3.00 -9.15 -5.52
CA LYS A 226 -1.91 -8.21 -5.77
C LYS A 226 -1.75 -8.04 -7.28
N VAL A 227 -1.65 -6.79 -7.71
CA VAL A 227 -1.50 -6.44 -9.11
C VAL A 227 -0.32 -5.51 -9.32
N VAL A 228 0.39 -5.71 -10.42
CA VAL A 228 1.28 -4.70 -10.99
C VAL A 228 0.47 -3.83 -11.94
N LEU A 229 0.62 -2.52 -11.81
CA LEU A 229 -0.13 -1.52 -12.55
C LEU A 229 0.81 -0.70 -13.43
N HIS A 230 0.33 -0.27 -14.60
CA HIS A 230 1.08 0.59 -15.51
C HIS A 230 0.30 1.87 -15.86
N ASP A 231 1.03 2.97 -16.04
CA ASP A 231 0.49 4.31 -16.31
C ASP A 231 -0.55 4.69 -15.24
N VAL A 232 -0.03 4.85 -14.03
CA VAL A 232 -0.80 4.90 -12.78
C VAL A 232 -1.00 6.33 -12.32
N LEU A 233 -2.24 6.67 -12.01
CA LEU A 233 -2.64 7.93 -11.40
C LEU A 233 -3.06 7.66 -9.94
N PRO A 234 -2.26 8.10 -8.96
CA PRO A 234 -2.72 8.18 -7.58
C PRO A 234 -3.82 9.25 -7.48
N PHE A 235 -4.89 8.96 -6.76
CA PHE A 235 -5.97 9.90 -6.53
C PHE A 235 -6.61 9.68 -5.17
N LYS A 236 -7.28 10.70 -4.66
CA LYS A 236 -8.13 10.57 -3.49
C LYS A 236 -9.58 10.40 -3.94
N PRO A 237 -10.26 9.29 -3.58
CA PRO A 237 -11.66 9.11 -3.91
C PRO A 237 -12.52 10.27 -3.36
N PRO A 238 -13.47 10.81 -4.15
CA PRO A 238 -14.40 11.80 -3.63
C PRO A 238 -15.28 11.17 -2.53
N PRO A 239 -15.76 11.95 -1.55
CA PRO A 239 -16.59 11.43 -0.44
C PRO A 239 -17.87 10.70 -0.89
N THR A 240 -18.31 10.93 -2.13
CA THR A 240 -19.48 10.28 -2.74
C THR A 240 -19.19 8.86 -3.24
N MET A 241 -17.92 8.49 -3.46
CA MET A 241 -17.55 7.13 -3.77
C MET A 241 -17.54 6.30 -2.48
N LYS A 242 -18.23 5.15 -2.48
CA LYS A 242 -18.19 4.16 -1.38
C LYS A 242 -16.89 3.35 -1.42
N ILE A 243 -15.79 4.07 -1.34
CA ILE A 243 -14.42 3.62 -1.55
C ILE A 243 -13.59 4.08 -0.32
N SER A 244 -12.40 3.50 -0.08
CA SER A 244 -11.53 3.85 1.06
C SER A 244 -11.29 5.36 1.13
N PRO A 245 -11.21 5.96 2.34
CA PRO A 245 -10.89 7.38 2.50
C PRO A 245 -9.42 7.72 2.16
N ARG A 246 -8.57 6.71 1.96
CA ARG A 246 -7.13 6.86 1.66
C ARG A 246 -6.87 7.04 0.16
N ALA A 247 -5.63 7.32 -0.18
CA ALA A 247 -5.20 7.38 -1.57
C ALA A 247 -5.34 6.01 -2.26
N GLU A 248 -5.70 6.05 -3.54
CA GLU A 248 -5.86 4.87 -4.39
C GLU A 248 -5.21 5.07 -5.74
N TYR A 249 -5.03 3.96 -6.45
CA TYR A 249 -4.54 3.97 -7.81
C TYR A 249 -5.67 3.81 -8.82
N ARG A 250 -5.56 4.54 -9.93
CA ARG A 250 -6.18 4.20 -11.20
C ARG A 250 -5.11 3.96 -12.24
N ALA A 251 -5.17 2.85 -12.94
CA ALA A 251 -4.17 2.50 -13.94
C ALA A 251 -4.76 2.28 -15.33
N ARG A 252 -3.91 2.38 -16.34
CA ARG A 252 -4.25 2.03 -17.72
C ARG A 252 -4.28 0.52 -17.92
N ALA A 253 -3.30 -0.18 -17.38
CA ALA A 253 -3.15 -1.62 -17.50
C ALA A 253 -2.81 -2.23 -16.15
N GLY A 254 -3.13 -3.51 -15.99
CA GLY A 254 -2.76 -4.26 -14.82
C GLY A 254 -2.47 -5.73 -15.14
N GLY A 255 -1.55 -6.30 -14.38
CA GLY A 255 -1.21 -7.71 -14.37
C GLY A 255 -1.46 -8.30 -12.99
N ILE A 256 -2.12 -9.46 -12.94
CA ILE A 256 -2.28 -10.21 -11.69
C ILE A 256 -0.93 -10.85 -11.35
N VAL A 257 -0.48 -10.65 -10.12
CA VAL A 257 0.74 -11.24 -9.56
C VAL A 257 0.37 -12.42 -8.66
N GLU A 258 -0.63 -12.23 -7.81
CA GLU A 258 -1.09 -13.22 -6.83
C GLU A 258 -2.58 -13.01 -6.55
N LEU A 259 -3.30 -14.09 -6.27
CA LEU A 259 -4.71 -14.05 -5.87
C LEU A 259 -4.90 -14.69 -4.49
N GLY A 260 -5.97 -14.28 -3.82
CA GLY A 260 -6.44 -14.87 -2.58
C GLY A 260 -7.95 -15.10 -2.62
N LEU A 261 -8.43 -16.25 -2.15
CA LEU A 261 -9.84 -16.46 -1.87
C LEU A 261 -10.16 -15.96 -0.47
N LEU A 262 -11.16 -15.07 -0.37
CA LEU A 262 -11.51 -14.41 0.88
C LEU A 262 -12.71 -15.11 1.56
N ASP A 263 -12.57 -15.33 2.87
CA ASP A 263 -13.61 -15.86 3.78
C ASP A 263 -14.28 -17.15 3.26
N THR A 264 -13.48 -18.10 2.75
CA THR A 264 -13.94 -19.42 2.34
C THR A 264 -13.80 -20.45 3.44
N ASP A 265 -14.49 -21.59 3.33
CA ASP A 265 -14.39 -22.71 4.27
C ASP A 265 -13.23 -23.67 3.96
N GLY A 266 -12.40 -23.36 2.95
CA GLY A 266 -11.33 -24.23 2.46
C GLY A 266 -11.85 -25.56 1.88
N GLY A 267 -13.15 -25.65 1.58
CA GLY A 267 -13.78 -26.89 1.11
C GLY A 267 -13.30 -27.31 -0.29
N PRO A 268 -13.70 -28.53 -0.74
CA PRO A 268 -13.30 -29.05 -2.06
C PRO A 268 -13.70 -28.13 -3.22
N GLU A 269 -14.84 -27.45 -3.13
CA GLU A 269 -15.32 -26.51 -4.16
C GLU A 269 -14.46 -25.25 -4.22
N ALA A 270 -14.13 -24.66 -3.06
CA ALA A 270 -13.24 -23.51 -2.98
C ALA A 270 -11.83 -23.85 -3.49
N THR A 271 -11.32 -25.03 -3.12
CA THR A 271 -10.02 -25.53 -3.61
C THR A 271 -10.02 -25.70 -5.13
N ALA A 272 -11.07 -26.30 -5.69
CA ALA A 272 -11.20 -26.48 -7.14
C ALA A 272 -11.30 -25.14 -7.88
N PHE A 273 -12.04 -24.18 -7.31
CA PHE A 273 -12.12 -22.82 -7.85
C PHE A 273 -10.77 -22.09 -7.80
N GLY A 274 -10.02 -22.22 -6.69
CA GLY A 274 -8.67 -21.69 -6.57
C GLY A 274 -7.72 -22.25 -7.62
N GLN A 275 -7.77 -23.57 -7.88
CA GLN A 275 -6.99 -24.20 -8.94
C GLN A 275 -7.39 -23.69 -10.33
N GLU A 276 -8.69 -23.51 -10.58
CA GLU A 276 -9.19 -22.95 -11.85
C GLU A 276 -8.64 -21.53 -12.10
N LEU A 277 -8.62 -20.68 -11.07
CA LEU A 277 -8.04 -19.35 -11.16
C LEU A 277 -6.52 -19.40 -11.39
N SER A 278 -5.83 -20.30 -10.68
CA SER A 278 -4.39 -20.50 -10.83
C SER A 278 -4.06 -20.87 -12.28
N ASP A 279 -4.78 -21.83 -12.86
CA ASP A 279 -4.58 -22.28 -14.24
C ASP A 279 -4.93 -21.17 -15.26
N ARG A 280 -6.01 -20.41 -15.01
CA ARG A 280 -6.47 -19.35 -15.93
C ARG A 280 -5.53 -18.16 -15.97
N TYR A 281 -5.04 -17.74 -14.80
CA TYR A 281 -4.26 -16.52 -14.66
C TYR A 281 -2.75 -16.78 -14.54
N ASP A 282 -2.32 -18.04 -14.44
CA ASP A 282 -0.92 -18.44 -14.29
C ASP A 282 -0.26 -17.74 -13.09
N VAL A 283 -0.91 -17.84 -11.93
CA VAL A 283 -0.49 -17.24 -10.66
C VAL A 283 -0.80 -18.15 -9.49
N GLU A 284 -0.11 -17.93 -8.38
CA GLU A 284 -0.45 -18.57 -7.11
C GLU A 284 -1.79 -18.03 -6.59
N VAL A 285 -2.60 -18.94 -6.02
CA VAL A 285 -3.87 -18.60 -5.38
C VAL A 285 -3.83 -19.10 -3.95
N LEU A 286 -3.83 -18.18 -3.00
CA LEU A 286 -3.77 -18.46 -1.57
C LEU A 286 -5.17 -18.56 -0.97
N ASP A 287 -5.35 -19.41 0.03
CA ASP A 287 -6.49 -19.30 0.94
C ASP A 287 -6.11 -18.32 2.05
N ILE A 288 -6.70 -17.13 2.03
CA ILE A 288 -6.36 -16.04 2.95
C ILE A 288 -7.41 -15.86 4.06
N SER A 289 -8.35 -16.80 4.17
CA SER A 289 -9.45 -16.77 5.15
C SER A 289 -8.94 -16.67 6.60
N ASP A 290 -7.74 -17.19 6.88
CA ASP A 290 -7.09 -17.18 8.20
C ASP A 290 -5.94 -16.17 8.35
N ARG A 291 -5.55 -15.44 7.29
CA ARG A 291 -4.24 -14.73 7.26
C ARG A 291 -4.28 -13.24 6.99
N ASP A 292 -5.37 -12.68 6.48
CA ASP A 292 -5.48 -11.25 6.12
C ASP A 292 -4.26 -10.68 5.34
N GLU A 293 -3.46 -11.54 4.70
CA GLU A 293 -2.17 -11.20 4.09
C GLU A 293 -2.03 -11.85 2.70
N LEU A 294 -1.44 -11.10 1.77
CA LEU A 294 -0.98 -11.55 0.46
C LEU A 294 0.56 -11.62 0.47
N GLY A 295 1.16 -12.54 -0.29
CA GLY A 295 2.57 -12.90 -0.23
C GLY A 295 3.56 -11.78 -0.61
N GLU A 296 4.82 -11.98 -0.18
CA GLU A 296 5.93 -11.07 -0.45
C GLU A 296 6.26 -10.98 -1.95
N PHE A 297 6.75 -9.82 -2.40
CA PHE A 297 7.15 -9.63 -3.79
C PHE A 297 8.43 -10.43 -4.10
N ALA A 298 8.33 -11.47 -4.93
CA ALA A 298 9.51 -11.98 -5.61
C ALA A 298 9.94 -10.93 -6.65
N THR A 299 11.14 -10.39 -6.50
CA THR A 299 11.73 -9.33 -7.34
C THR A 299 11.98 -9.72 -8.80
N ASP A 300 11.55 -10.90 -9.24
CA ASP A 300 11.83 -11.47 -10.55
C ASP A 300 10.59 -11.52 -11.45
N ILE A 301 10.05 -10.36 -11.85
CA ILE A 301 9.29 -10.27 -13.11
C ILE A 301 9.66 -8.97 -13.84
N GLY A 302 10.86 -8.97 -14.42
CA GLY A 302 11.13 -8.19 -15.62
C GLY A 302 10.70 -9.02 -16.84
N GLY A 303 9.72 -8.52 -17.59
CA GLY A 303 9.23 -9.14 -18.82
C GLY A 303 8.14 -8.32 -19.49
#